data_AF-A0A936MAF2-F1
#
_entry.id   AF-A0A936MAF2-F1
#
_cell.length_a   1.000
_cell.length_b   1.000
_cell.length_c   1.000
_cell.angle_alpha   90.00
_cell.angle_beta   90.00
_cell.angle_gamma   90.00
#
_symmetry.space_group_name_H-M   'P 1'
#
loop_
_entity.id
_entity.type
_entity.pdbx_description
1 polymer ?
#
loop_
_entity_poly.entity_id
_entity_poly.type
_entity_poly.pdbx_seq_one_letter_code
_entity_poly.pdbx_strand_id
1 'polypeptide(L)'
;MLKVLLKIGGVLLILFVVLIGAAFWSDSDEAILTTYVRNEQKPTLKPGWKGNPVDQRGRFMNDEFPYLPRTASLLKWQTSTNRFKAEKEADTYRPDVLDPSAFLAGDQDGILWLGHASFFVRLAGKGILIDPIFGTPPFVTRYTEVPSPLDKIQRVDYVLNTHDHRDHTDETTLRQIAAKFPNAKFIAGLNSEDILREWSKASNTIATTGWFQEFELNDPDIRVYFVPVRHWSRRGLFDTNQRLWGGFVIESGTTKIYHGGDSGYGRHYRETGEVFPNIDYFLVAVGAYEPRWFMEPVHTDPSDALQAFRDIGAKMLVPMHYGTFDLSDEPPGAPLRELLQQAERDLLRDKIRVLKIFEPIEIDRSAVK
;
A
#
# COMPACT_ATOMS: atom_id res chain seq x y z
N MET A 1 -10.68 -41.93 24.40
CA MET A 1 -9.72 -40.85 24.71
C MET A 1 -8.37 -41.03 24.01
N LEU A 2 -7.63 -42.13 24.22
CA LEU A 2 -6.28 -42.34 23.66
C LEU A 2 -6.21 -42.30 22.11
N LYS A 3 -7.18 -42.89 21.40
CA LYS A 3 -7.27 -42.84 19.92
C LYS A 3 -7.54 -41.43 19.36
N VAL A 4 -8.18 -40.55 20.13
CA VAL A 4 -8.45 -39.16 19.73
C VAL A 4 -7.18 -38.31 19.96
N LEU A 5 -6.50 -38.51 21.09
CA LEU A 5 -5.19 -37.89 21.37
C LEU A 5 -4.10 -38.29 20.36
N LEU A 6 -4.04 -39.57 19.96
CA LEU A 6 -3.13 -40.04 18.90
C LEU A 6 -3.46 -39.44 17.52
N LYS A 7 -4.73 -39.27 17.18
CA LYS A 7 -5.16 -38.59 15.94
C LYS A 7 -4.81 -37.11 15.96
N ILE A 8 -5.05 -36.41 17.08
CA ILE A 8 -4.70 -35.00 17.24
C ILE A 8 -3.17 -34.82 17.19
N GLY A 9 -2.40 -35.68 17.87
CA GLY A 9 -0.93 -35.68 17.81
C GLY A 9 -0.39 -35.96 16.41
N GLY A 10 -1.00 -36.89 15.67
CA GLY A 10 -0.65 -37.15 14.27
C GLY A 10 -0.92 -35.97 13.34
N VAL A 11 -2.06 -35.30 13.49
CA VAL A 11 -2.39 -34.09 12.71
C VAL A 11 -1.43 -32.94 13.04
N LEU A 12 -1.12 -32.73 14.32
CA LEU A 12 -0.17 -31.69 14.75
C LEU A 12 1.25 -31.97 14.24
N LEU A 13 1.70 -33.24 14.24
CA LEU A 13 3.00 -33.62 13.69
C LEU A 13 3.06 -33.40 12.17
N ILE A 14 2.00 -33.73 11.43
CA ILE A 14 1.94 -33.48 9.98
C ILE A 14 1.97 -31.97 9.72
N LEU A 15 1.19 -31.17 10.47
CA LEU A 15 1.19 -29.72 10.34
C LEU A 15 2.59 -29.14 10.61
N PHE A 16 3.26 -29.63 11.65
CA PHE A 16 4.62 -29.23 12.02
C PHE A 16 5.65 -29.57 10.93
N VAL A 17 5.59 -30.78 10.37
CA VAL A 17 6.46 -31.20 9.26
C VAL A 17 6.21 -30.37 8.00
N VAL A 18 4.94 -30.06 7.69
CA VAL A 18 4.58 -29.19 6.56
C VAL A 18 5.10 -27.77 6.76
N LEU A 19 4.98 -27.21 7.96
CA LEU A 19 5.48 -25.87 8.28
C LEU A 19 7.02 -25.79 8.22
N ILE A 20 7.72 -26.80 8.74
CA ILE A 20 9.18 -26.88 8.64
C ILE A 20 9.62 -27.04 7.18
N GLY A 21 8.97 -27.93 6.43
CA GLY A 21 9.27 -28.12 5.02
C GLY A 21 9.07 -26.84 4.21
N ALA A 22 7.98 -26.11 4.48
CA ALA A 22 7.71 -24.81 3.86
C ALA A 22 8.77 -23.75 4.24
N ALA A 23 9.24 -23.74 5.49
CA ALA A 23 10.29 -22.83 5.95
C ALA A 23 11.64 -23.09 5.25
N PHE A 24 12.11 -24.34 5.24
CA PHE A 24 13.37 -24.72 4.57
C PHE A 24 13.33 -24.44 3.06
N TRP A 25 12.18 -24.67 2.43
CA TRP A 25 12.01 -24.38 1.01
C TRP A 25 11.99 -22.87 0.74
N SER A 26 11.31 -22.09 1.57
CA SER A 26 11.31 -20.62 1.49
C SER A 26 12.72 -20.04 1.55
N ASP A 27 13.65 -20.67 2.26
CA ASP A 27 15.01 -20.17 2.44
C ASP A 27 15.98 -20.56 1.32
N SER A 28 15.67 -21.58 0.51
CA SER A 28 16.49 -22.00 -0.65
C SER A 28 15.94 -21.53 -2.01
N ASP A 29 14.75 -20.94 -2.02
CA ASP A 29 14.09 -20.44 -3.23
C ASP A 29 14.82 -19.24 -3.86
N GLU A 30 14.72 -19.01 -5.15
CA GLU A 30 15.24 -17.80 -5.81
C GLU A 30 14.23 -17.33 -6.85
N ALA A 31 14.07 -16.01 -7.01
CA ALA A 31 13.25 -15.43 -8.06
C ALA A 31 14.11 -15.22 -9.31
N ILE A 32 14.01 -16.15 -10.26
CA ILE A 32 14.75 -16.10 -11.52
C ILE A 32 13.78 -15.64 -12.60
N LEU A 33 14.02 -14.45 -13.15
CA LEU A 33 13.22 -13.89 -14.23
C LEU A 33 13.14 -14.85 -15.42
N THR A 34 11.92 -15.15 -15.88
CA THR A 34 11.69 -15.97 -17.08
C THR A 34 10.89 -15.25 -18.15
N THR A 35 9.92 -14.43 -17.77
CA THR A 35 9.03 -13.76 -18.72
C THR A 35 8.51 -12.44 -18.17
N TYR A 36 7.76 -11.72 -19.01
CA TYR A 36 7.04 -10.51 -18.64
C TYR A 36 5.56 -10.70 -18.97
N VAL A 37 4.68 -10.27 -18.07
CA VAL A 37 3.22 -10.34 -18.24
C VAL A 37 2.64 -8.94 -18.17
N ARG A 38 1.63 -8.64 -18.97
CA ARG A 38 0.91 -7.35 -18.96
C ARG A 38 -0.54 -7.58 -19.36
N ASN A 39 -1.38 -6.58 -19.18
CA ASN A 39 -2.71 -6.60 -19.78
C ASN A 39 -2.58 -6.29 -21.28
N GLU A 40 -2.67 -7.30 -22.15
CA GLU A 40 -2.52 -7.13 -23.61
C GLU A 40 -3.63 -6.28 -24.25
N GLN A 41 -4.72 -6.02 -23.54
CA GLN A 41 -5.82 -5.16 -24.01
C GLN A 41 -5.58 -3.68 -23.70
N LYS A 42 -4.50 -3.35 -22.97
CA LYS A 42 -4.18 -1.98 -22.56
C LYS A 42 -2.81 -1.54 -23.09
N PRO A 43 -2.69 -0.29 -23.57
CA PRO A 43 -1.40 0.23 -23.94
C PRO A 43 -0.49 0.33 -22.72
N THR A 44 0.81 0.24 -22.96
CA THR A 44 1.85 0.51 -21.98
C THR A 44 2.37 1.92 -22.21
N LEU A 45 2.36 2.76 -21.17
CA LEU A 45 2.75 4.17 -21.26
C LEU A 45 4.26 4.34 -21.37
N LYS A 46 5.05 3.57 -20.61
CA LYS A 46 6.52 3.68 -20.61
C LYS A 46 7.11 3.05 -21.89
N PRO A 47 7.82 3.83 -22.73
CA PRO A 47 8.48 3.28 -23.91
C PRO A 47 9.48 2.17 -23.57
N GLY A 48 9.44 1.07 -24.32
CA GLY A 48 10.34 -0.08 -24.12
C GLY A 48 10.02 -0.93 -22.89
N TRP A 49 8.96 -0.63 -22.14
CA TRP A 49 8.54 -1.45 -21.01
C TRP A 49 7.96 -2.78 -21.47
N LYS A 50 8.62 -3.88 -21.05
CA LYS A 50 8.29 -5.25 -21.50
C LYS A 50 7.05 -5.82 -20.81
N GLY A 51 6.67 -5.27 -19.67
CA GLY A 51 5.61 -5.79 -18.80
C GLY A 51 6.12 -6.02 -17.38
N ASN A 52 5.32 -6.70 -16.57
CA ASN A 52 5.61 -7.04 -15.19
C ASN A 52 6.51 -8.29 -15.16
N PRO A 53 7.70 -8.23 -14.53
CA PRO A 53 8.60 -9.37 -14.47
C PRO A 53 7.99 -10.55 -13.70
N VAL A 54 8.15 -11.76 -14.24
CA VAL A 54 7.63 -13.00 -13.66
C VAL A 54 8.72 -14.06 -13.60
N ASP A 55 8.82 -14.71 -12.45
CA ASP A 55 9.84 -15.72 -12.18
C ASP A 55 9.48 -17.10 -12.75
N GLN A 56 10.38 -18.07 -12.61
CA GLN A 56 10.23 -19.44 -13.09
C GLN A 56 9.06 -20.22 -12.47
N ARG A 57 8.37 -19.66 -11.47
CA ARG A 57 7.21 -20.24 -10.78
C ARG A 57 5.93 -19.46 -11.05
N GLY A 58 5.96 -18.49 -11.97
CA GLY A 58 4.80 -17.66 -12.28
C GLY A 58 4.53 -16.57 -11.24
N ARG A 59 5.49 -16.26 -10.37
CA ARG A 59 5.37 -15.21 -9.36
C ARG A 59 5.87 -13.88 -9.90
N PHE A 60 5.18 -12.80 -9.57
CA PHE A 60 5.66 -11.46 -9.87
C PHE A 60 6.95 -11.16 -9.09
N MET A 61 7.77 -10.28 -9.64
CA MET A 61 8.98 -9.78 -9.01
C MET A 61 9.29 -8.37 -9.49
N ASN A 62 10.02 -7.60 -8.70
CA ASN A 62 10.67 -6.39 -9.19
C ASN A 62 11.83 -6.76 -10.11
N ASP A 63 12.00 -5.99 -11.20
CA ASP A 63 13.16 -6.12 -12.10
C ASP A 63 14.45 -5.67 -11.40
N GLU A 64 14.35 -4.60 -10.62
CA GLU A 64 15.41 -4.13 -9.74
C GLU A 64 15.22 -4.71 -8.33
N PHE A 65 16.24 -5.38 -7.82
CA PHE A 65 16.25 -6.00 -6.48
C PHE A 65 15.09 -6.97 -6.25
N PRO A 66 15.04 -8.12 -6.97
CA PRO A 66 14.01 -9.13 -6.72
C PRO A 66 14.00 -9.57 -5.26
N TYR A 67 12.81 -9.67 -4.68
CA TYR A 67 12.62 -9.98 -3.28
C TYR A 67 11.71 -11.21 -3.10
N LEU A 68 12.15 -12.12 -2.23
CA LEU A 68 11.34 -13.17 -1.66
C LEU A 68 11.51 -13.14 -0.14
N PRO A 69 10.41 -13.21 0.64
CA PRO A 69 10.50 -13.30 2.10
C PRO A 69 11.20 -14.60 2.50
N ARG A 70 12.09 -14.50 3.50
CA ARG A 70 12.85 -15.63 4.06
C ARG A 70 12.41 -15.90 5.49
N THR A 71 12.13 -17.17 5.79
CA THR A 71 11.70 -17.57 7.13
C THR A 71 12.84 -17.40 8.13
N ALA A 72 14.07 -17.75 7.75
CA ALA A 72 15.24 -17.50 8.59
C ALA A 72 15.44 -16.01 8.90
N SER A 73 15.24 -15.11 7.93
CA SER A 73 15.36 -13.66 8.15
C SER A 73 14.28 -13.14 9.09
N LEU A 74 13.02 -13.60 8.93
CA LEU A 74 11.93 -13.23 9.83
C LEU A 74 12.21 -13.70 11.26
N LEU A 75 12.62 -14.96 11.44
CA LEU A 75 12.96 -15.51 12.76
C LEU A 75 14.14 -14.78 13.39
N LYS A 76 15.17 -14.45 12.58
CA LYS A 76 16.31 -13.66 13.03
C LYS A 76 15.84 -12.30 13.54
N TRP A 77 14.95 -11.61 12.83
CA TRP A 77 14.42 -10.32 13.30
C TRP A 77 13.64 -10.49 14.60
N GLN A 78 12.67 -11.41 14.66
CA GLN A 78 11.84 -11.64 15.85
C GLN A 78 12.63 -12.04 17.11
N THR A 79 13.81 -12.63 16.95
CA THR A 79 14.69 -13.05 18.06
C THR A 79 15.84 -12.07 18.32
N SER A 80 16.05 -11.09 17.45
CA SER A 80 17.08 -10.06 17.61
C SER A 80 16.65 -9.02 18.65
N THR A 81 17.64 -8.40 19.30
CA THR A 81 17.39 -7.28 20.19
C THR A 81 16.94 -6.07 19.38
N ASN A 82 15.71 -5.61 19.59
CA ASN A 82 15.28 -4.31 19.10
C ASN A 82 16.01 -3.21 19.88
N ARG A 83 16.91 -2.50 19.19
CA ARG A 83 17.71 -1.39 19.77
C ARG A 83 16.86 -0.20 20.23
N PHE A 84 15.67 -0.03 19.66
CA PHE A 84 14.72 1.04 19.97
C PHE A 84 13.68 0.63 21.01
N LYS A 85 13.72 -0.60 21.56
CA LYS A 85 12.66 -1.11 22.44
C LYS A 85 12.24 -0.13 23.53
N ALA A 86 13.20 0.42 24.27
CA ALA A 86 12.91 1.37 25.35
C ALA A 86 12.32 2.69 24.85
N GLU A 87 12.81 3.20 23.71
CA GLU A 87 12.27 4.43 23.10
C GLU A 87 10.85 4.20 22.59
N LYS A 88 10.60 3.06 21.93
CA LYS A 88 9.30 2.65 21.42
C LYS A 88 8.26 2.46 22.52
N GLU A 89 8.63 1.84 23.63
CA GLU A 89 7.76 1.69 24.80
C GLU A 89 7.45 3.05 25.48
N ALA A 90 8.38 3.99 25.42
CA ALA A 90 8.19 5.35 25.96
C ALA A 90 7.46 6.32 25.01
N ASP A 91 7.32 5.96 23.73
CA ASP A 91 6.76 6.84 22.71
C ASP A 91 5.23 6.91 22.77
N THR A 92 4.75 8.10 23.13
CA THR A 92 3.33 8.43 23.28
C THR A 92 2.75 9.15 22.07
N TYR A 93 3.54 9.40 21.02
CA TYR A 93 3.06 10.09 19.83
C TYR A 93 1.96 9.28 19.13
N ARG A 94 0.82 9.93 18.86
CA ARG A 94 -0.26 9.41 18.03
C ARG A 94 -0.74 10.57 17.13
N PRO A 95 -1.00 10.33 15.83
CA PRO A 95 -1.63 11.35 14.99
C PRO A 95 -2.96 11.81 15.59
N ASP A 96 -3.19 13.11 15.61
CA ASP A 96 -4.49 13.66 15.99
C ASP A 96 -5.58 13.15 15.04
N VAL A 97 -6.78 12.93 15.56
CA VAL A 97 -7.95 12.46 14.80
C VAL A 97 -9.03 13.55 14.84
N LEU A 98 -9.40 14.08 13.67
CA LEU A 98 -10.42 15.12 13.53
C LEU A 98 -11.81 14.55 13.24
N ASP A 99 -12.84 15.39 13.15
CA ASP A 99 -14.15 14.97 12.64
C ASP A 99 -14.24 15.20 11.11
N PRO A 100 -14.37 14.15 10.27
CA PRO A 100 -14.43 14.31 8.82
C PRO A 100 -15.81 14.77 8.31
N SER A 101 -16.81 14.96 9.17
CA SER A 101 -18.22 15.18 8.77
C SER A 101 -18.39 16.33 7.78
N ALA A 102 -17.72 17.47 8.00
CA ALA A 102 -17.86 18.64 7.13
C ALA A 102 -17.36 18.36 5.69
N PHE A 103 -16.18 17.76 5.55
CA PHE A 103 -15.60 17.44 4.24
C PHE A 103 -16.34 16.29 3.53
N LEU A 104 -16.77 15.27 4.27
CA LEU A 104 -17.49 14.12 3.70
C LEU A 104 -18.93 14.46 3.31
N ALA A 105 -19.55 15.45 3.96
CA ALA A 105 -20.89 15.93 3.60
C ALA A 105 -20.89 16.92 2.44
N GLY A 106 -19.78 17.61 2.18
CA GLY A 106 -19.63 18.57 1.11
C GLY A 106 -19.28 17.95 -0.25
N ASP A 107 -19.11 18.83 -1.24
CA ASP A 107 -18.79 18.52 -2.64
C ASP A 107 -17.41 19.08 -3.05
N GLN A 108 -16.60 19.50 -2.08
CA GLN A 108 -15.24 20.01 -2.30
C GLN A 108 -14.29 18.86 -2.68
N ASP A 109 -13.58 19.01 -3.79
CA ASP A 109 -12.53 18.07 -4.19
C ASP A 109 -11.36 18.20 -3.21
N GLY A 110 -10.70 17.08 -2.92
CA GLY A 110 -9.63 17.04 -1.93
C GLY A 110 -9.17 15.64 -1.55
N ILE A 111 -8.14 15.59 -0.72
CA ILE A 111 -7.50 14.39 -0.19
C ILE A 111 -7.70 14.36 1.32
N LEU A 112 -8.19 13.25 1.85
CA LEU A 112 -8.43 13.04 3.27
C LEU A 112 -7.64 11.82 3.74
N TRP A 113 -6.70 12.00 4.67
CA TRP A 113 -5.98 10.89 5.28
C TRP A 113 -6.87 10.16 6.29
N LEU A 114 -7.05 8.85 6.12
CA LEU A 114 -7.87 8.01 7.00
C LEU A 114 -7.03 7.19 8.00
N GLY A 115 -5.74 7.53 8.14
CA GLY A 115 -4.77 6.78 8.93
C GLY A 115 -4.06 5.69 8.12
N HIS A 116 -2.91 5.24 8.61
CA HIS A 116 -2.03 4.30 7.93
C HIS A 116 -1.72 4.73 6.47
N ALA A 117 -1.95 3.86 5.48
CA ALA A 117 -1.92 4.19 4.05
C ALA A 117 -3.33 4.40 3.46
N SER A 118 -4.37 4.54 4.28
CA SER A 118 -5.74 4.72 3.80
C SER A 118 -6.04 6.17 3.46
N PHE A 119 -6.60 6.41 2.27
CA PHE A 119 -7.05 7.73 1.84
C PHE A 119 -8.46 7.69 1.26
N PHE A 120 -9.23 8.75 1.52
CA PHE A 120 -10.39 9.10 0.71
C PHE A 120 -10.02 10.30 -0.15
N VAL A 121 -10.15 10.17 -1.46
CA VAL A 121 -9.92 11.24 -2.42
C VAL A 121 -11.24 11.55 -3.11
N ARG A 122 -11.62 12.83 -3.12
CA ARG A 122 -12.67 13.34 -3.99
C ARG A 122 -12.02 14.12 -5.13
N LEU A 123 -12.21 13.68 -6.36
CA LEU A 123 -11.64 14.33 -7.53
C LEU A 123 -12.67 14.29 -8.66
N ALA A 124 -12.94 15.43 -9.30
CA ALA A 124 -14.02 15.61 -10.26
C ALA A 124 -15.38 15.11 -9.73
N GLY A 125 -15.62 15.28 -8.42
CA GLY A 125 -16.82 14.78 -7.74
C GLY A 125 -16.91 13.25 -7.60
N LYS A 126 -15.88 12.49 -7.99
CA LYS A 126 -15.79 11.04 -7.80
C LYS A 126 -15.16 10.70 -6.47
N GLY A 127 -15.77 9.76 -5.74
CA GLY A 127 -15.21 9.26 -4.48
C GLY A 127 -14.27 8.08 -4.72
N ILE A 128 -13.04 8.18 -4.25
CA ILE A 128 -11.99 7.18 -4.42
C ILE A 128 -11.49 6.79 -3.03
N LEU A 129 -11.58 5.50 -2.68
CA LEU A 129 -10.91 4.94 -1.50
C LEU A 129 -9.64 4.25 -1.94
N ILE A 130 -8.52 4.53 -1.28
CA ILE A 130 -7.22 3.89 -1.53
C ILE A 130 -6.80 3.16 -0.26
N ASP A 131 -6.43 1.89 -0.39
CA ASP A 131 -6.03 0.97 0.66
C ASP A 131 -6.88 1.09 1.94
N PRO A 132 -8.24 1.03 1.84
CA PRO A 132 -9.08 1.34 2.98
C PRO A 132 -8.98 0.27 4.07
N ILE A 133 -8.65 0.70 5.29
CA ILE A 133 -8.62 -0.15 6.48
C ILE A 133 -9.28 0.53 7.70
N PHE A 134 -10.51 0.11 8.00
CA PHE A 134 -11.28 0.69 9.11
C PHE A 134 -11.20 -0.12 10.40
N GLY A 135 -10.75 -1.39 10.31
CA GLY A 135 -10.54 -2.28 11.44
C GLY A 135 -9.08 -2.47 11.81
N THR A 136 -8.80 -3.39 12.71
CA THR A 136 -7.43 -3.82 13.04
C THR A 136 -7.21 -5.23 12.47
N PRO A 137 -6.17 -5.44 11.64
CA PRO A 137 -5.85 -6.76 11.13
C PRO A 137 -5.51 -7.75 12.26
N PRO A 138 -5.73 -9.05 12.07
CA PRO A 138 -5.26 -10.06 13.01
C PRO A 138 -3.74 -9.95 13.25
N PHE A 139 -3.33 -10.11 14.51
CA PHE A 139 -1.93 -10.13 14.95
C PHE A 139 -1.14 -8.81 14.79
N VAL A 140 -1.81 -7.70 14.47
CA VAL A 140 -1.22 -6.37 14.40
C VAL A 140 -1.75 -5.53 15.55
N THR A 141 -0.87 -4.82 16.26
CA THR A 141 -1.28 -3.86 17.29
C THR A 141 -1.61 -2.53 16.63
N ARG A 142 -2.77 -1.96 16.95
CA ARG A 142 -3.15 -0.60 16.53
C ARG A 142 -2.82 0.39 17.65
N TYR A 143 -2.02 1.39 17.33
CA TYR A 143 -1.61 2.46 18.24
C TYR A 143 -2.60 3.61 18.29
N THR A 144 -3.18 3.96 17.13
CA THR A 144 -4.12 5.07 17.01
C THR A 144 -5.50 4.54 16.65
N GLU A 145 -6.45 4.79 17.54
CA GLU A 145 -7.86 4.50 17.28
C GLU A 145 -8.38 5.46 16.19
N VAL A 146 -8.83 4.89 15.08
CA VAL A 146 -9.44 5.64 13.99
C VAL A 146 -10.86 5.11 13.81
N PRO A 147 -11.89 5.91 14.09
CA PRO A 147 -13.26 5.48 13.85
C PRO A 147 -13.49 5.30 12.35
N SER A 148 -14.25 4.27 11.97
CA SER A 148 -14.61 4.07 10.57
C SER A 148 -15.36 5.32 10.04
N PRO A 149 -14.86 6.00 8.99
CA PRO A 149 -15.57 7.11 8.37
C PRO A 149 -16.70 6.62 7.46
N LEU A 150 -16.84 5.29 7.27
CA LEU A 150 -17.65 4.70 6.23
C LEU A 150 -19.09 5.21 6.26
N ASP A 151 -19.70 5.34 7.43
CA ASP A 151 -21.08 5.83 7.59
C ASP A 151 -21.27 7.26 7.08
N LYS A 152 -20.24 8.11 7.17
CA LYS A 152 -20.25 9.51 6.74
C LYS A 152 -19.95 9.67 5.25
N ILE A 153 -19.30 8.69 4.62
CA ILE A 153 -19.01 8.73 3.18
C ILE A 153 -20.31 8.55 2.40
N GLN A 154 -20.62 9.53 1.55
CA GLN A 154 -21.86 9.54 0.75
C GLN A 154 -21.73 8.78 -0.58
N ARG A 155 -20.52 8.76 -1.16
CA ARG A 155 -20.27 8.20 -2.48
C ARG A 155 -18.86 7.61 -2.57
N VAL A 156 -18.77 6.42 -3.13
CA VAL A 156 -17.52 5.78 -3.57
C VAL A 156 -17.77 5.22 -4.96
N ASP A 157 -16.98 5.68 -5.92
CA ASP A 157 -16.96 5.21 -7.30
C ASP A 157 -15.85 4.19 -7.52
N TYR A 158 -14.70 4.36 -6.85
CA TYR A 158 -13.53 3.52 -7.01
C TYR A 158 -12.92 3.10 -5.67
N VAL A 159 -12.52 1.83 -5.57
CA VAL A 159 -11.79 1.26 -4.44
C VAL A 159 -10.48 0.71 -4.97
N LEU A 160 -9.36 1.28 -4.54
CA LEU A 160 -8.01 1.01 -5.02
C LEU A 160 -7.26 0.21 -3.97
N ASN A 161 -6.64 -0.90 -4.36
CA ASN A 161 -5.78 -1.71 -3.50
C ASN A 161 -4.39 -1.85 -4.13
N THR A 162 -3.37 -1.32 -3.45
CA THR A 162 -1.97 -1.32 -3.92
C THR A 162 -1.38 -2.72 -3.95
N HIS A 163 -1.64 -3.51 -2.91
CA HIS A 163 -1.18 -4.87 -2.75
C HIS A 163 -2.01 -5.63 -1.70
N ASP A 164 -1.80 -6.94 -1.59
CA ASP A 164 -2.70 -7.83 -0.85
C ASP A 164 -2.34 -8.01 0.64
N HIS A 165 -1.41 -7.26 1.21
CA HIS A 165 -1.14 -7.32 2.66
C HIS A 165 -2.35 -6.85 3.47
N ARG A 166 -2.44 -7.34 4.71
CA ARG A 166 -3.67 -7.21 5.53
C ARG A 166 -3.91 -5.79 6.03
N ASP A 167 -2.88 -4.98 6.12
CA ASP A 167 -2.93 -3.58 6.55
C ASP A 167 -3.27 -2.61 5.41
N HIS A 168 -3.30 -3.08 4.15
CA HIS A 168 -3.73 -2.32 2.96
C HIS A 168 -5.03 -2.87 2.34
N THR A 169 -5.22 -4.18 2.45
CA THR A 169 -6.37 -4.90 1.88
C THR A 169 -7.01 -5.77 2.97
N ASP A 170 -7.95 -5.17 3.70
CA ASP A 170 -8.71 -5.83 4.77
C ASP A 170 -10.05 -6.38 4.26
N GLU A 171 -10.29 -7.68 4.47
CA GLU A 171 -11.51 -8.36 4.04
C GLU A 171 -12.76 -7.72 4.65
N THR A 172 -12.72 -7.41 5.95
CA THR A 172 -13.89 -6.88 6.65
C THR A 172 -14.27 -5.51 6.09
N THR A 173 -13.27 -4.64 5.93
CA THR A 173 -13.44 -3.30 5.36
C THR A 173 -13.97 -3.37 3.93
N LEU A 174 -13.39 -4.20 3.06
CA LEU A 174 -13.85 -4.31 1.67
C LEU A 174 -15.28 -4.87 1.56
N ARG A 175 -15.66 -5.84 2.39
CA ARG A 175 -17.04 -6.35 2.44
C ARG A 175 -18.05 -5.28 2.87
N GLN A 176 -17.69 -4.44 3.85
CA GLN A 176 -18.53 -3.33 4.30
C GLN A 176 -18.67 -2.26 3.20
N ILE A 177 -17.59 -1.90 2.52
CA ILE A 177 -17.59 -0.96 1.40
C ILE A 177 -18.46 -1.50 0.26
N ALA A 178 -18.28 -2.76 -0.14
CA ALA A 178 -19.06 -3.40 -1.19
C ALA A 178 -20.56 -3.46 -0.87
N ALA A 179 -20.90 -3.69 0.41
CA ALA A 179 -22.30 -3.68 0.86
C ALA A 179 -22.92 -2.27 0.80
N LYS A 180 -22.16 -1.24 1.17
CA LYS A 180 -22.65 0.15 1.17
C LYS A 180 -22.67 0.77 -0.24
N PHE A 181 -21.69 0.45 -1.08
CA PHE A 181 -21.50 1.00 -2.41
C PHE A 181 -21.50 -0.11 -3.47
N PRO A 182 -22.67 -0.70 -3.78
CA PRO A 182 -22.77 -1.85 -4.68
C PRO A 182 -22.39 -1.55 -6.15
N ASN A 183 -22.24 -0.26 -6.50
CA ASN A 183 -21.85 0.20 -7.84
C ASN A 183 -20.37 0.62 -7.91
N ALA A 184 -19.64 0.61 -6.79
CA ALA A 184 -18.22 0.95 -6.81
C ALA A 184 -17.43 -0.09 -7.63
N LYS A 185 -16.40 0.39 -8.34
CA LYS A 185 -15.45 -0.44 -9.08
C LYS A 185 -14.21 -0.69 -8.21
N PHE A 186 -13.83 -1.96 -8.06
CA PHE A 186 -12.67 -2.38 -7.29
C PHE A 186 -11.49 -2.57 -8.25
N ILE A 187 -10.34 -1.95 -7.95
CA ILE A 187 -9.19 -1.96 -8.84
C ILE A 187 -7.89 -2.30 -8.10
N ALA A 188 -7.06 -3.12 -8.73
CA ALA A 188 -5.80 -3.61 -8.16
C ALA A 188 -4.85 -4.12 -9.25
N GLY A 189 -3.66 -4.58 -8.88
CA GLY A 189 -2.74 -5.23 -9.80
C GLY A 189 -3.27 -6.55 -10.38
N LEU A 190 -2.65 -7.01 -11.48
CA LEU A 190 -2.93 -8.32 -12.09
C LEU A 190 -2.99 -9.46 -11.05
N ASN A 191 -3.89 -10.41 -11.31
CA ASN A 191 -4.18 -11.60 -10.50
C ASN A 191 -4.84 -11.33 -9.14
N SER A 192 -5.25 -10.09 -8.83
CA SER A 192 -5.97 -9.77 -7.59
C SER A 192 -7.48 -10.00 -7.67
N GLU A 193 -8.00 -10.44 -8.81
CA GLU A 193 -9.43 -10.64 -9.04
C GLU A 193 -10.03 -11.71 -8.12
N ASP A 194 -9.24 -12.70 -7.71
CA ASP A 194 -9.71 -13.80 -6.86
C ASP A 194 -10.22 -13.29 -5.51
N ILE A 195 -9.38 -12.52 -4.79
CA ILE A 195 -9.72 -11.94 -3.50
C ILE A 195 -10.76 -10.83 -3.62
N LEU A 196 -10.68 -10.00 -4.67
CA LEU A 196 -11.64 -8.92 -4.88
C LEU A 196 -13.03 -9.46 -5.21
N ARG A 197 -13.15 -10.53 -6.00
CA ARG A 197 -14.44 -11.18 -6.27
C ARG A 197 -15.03 -11.81 -5.02
N GLU A 198 -14.20 -12.38 -4.16
CA GLU A 198 -14.65 -13.00 -2.91
C GLU A 198 -15.22 -11.98 -1.92
N TRP A 199 -14.64 -10.79 -1.86
CA TRP A 199 -14.96 -9.78 -0.84
C TRP A 199 -15.89 -8.66 -1.32
N SER A 200 -16.15 -8.58 -2.63
CA SER A 200 -17.11 -7.64 -3.21
C SER A 200 -18.50 -8.28 -3.44
N LYS A 201 -19.47 -7.49 -3.94
CA LYS A 201 -20.77 -7.99 -4.41
C LYS A 201 -20.70 -8.28 -5.90
N ALA A 202 -21.58 -9.16 -6.39
CA ALA A 202 -21.68 -9.46 -7.82
C ALA A 202 -21.99 -8.23 -8.70
N SER A 203 -22.58 -7.17 -8.14
CA SER A 203 -22.84 -5.89 -8.81
C SER A 203 -21.60 -5.01 -8.92
N ASN A 204 -20.60 -5.21 -8.04
CA ASN A 204 -19.35 -4.48 -8.13
C ASN A 204 -18.55 -4.98 -9.33
N THR A 205 -18.02 -4.04 -10.11
CA THR A 205 -17.11 -4.37 -11.21
C THR A 205 -15.67 -4.38 -10.72
N ILE A 206 -14.83 -5.21 -11.34
CA ILE A 206 -13.41 -5.32 -10.99
C ILE A 206 -12.57 -4.99 -12.23
N ALA A 207 -11.52 -4.21 -12.06
CA ALA A 207 -10.54 -3.95 -13.11
C ALA A 207 -9.12 -4.16 -12.59
N THR A 208 -8.32 -4.92 -13.31
CA THR A 208 -6.91 -5.16 -13.00
C THR A 208 -6.04 -4.78 -14.19
N THR A 209 -4.82 -4.34 -13.91
CA THR A 209 -3.85 -3.99 -14.96
C THR A 209 -2.42 -4.13 -14.45
N GLY A 210 -1.47 -4.07 -15.38
CA GLY A 210 -0.04 -4.15 -15.08
C GLY A 210 0.60 -2.78 -14.84
N TRP A 211 1.86 -2.76 -14.41
CA TRP A 211 2.64 -1.53 -14.28
C TRP A 211 2.74 -0.75 -15.59
N PHE A 212 2.69 0.58 -15.47
CA PHE A 212 2.62 1.56 -16.54
C PHE A 212 1.44 1.35 -17.50
N GLN A 213 0.32 0.84 -17.00
CA GLN A 213 -0.93 0.70 -17.76
C GLN A 213 -2.08 1.41 -17.06
N GLU A 214 -3.03 1.88 -17.86
CA GLU A 214 -4.26 2.52 -17.38
C GLU A 214 -5.34 1.49 -17.03
N PHE A 215 -6.11 1.76 -15.98
CA PHE A 215 -7.30 0.98 -15.64
C PHE A 215 -8.49 1.31 -16.54
N GLU A 216 -9.33 0.31 -16.85
CA GLU A 216 -10.56 0.55 -17.59
C GLU A 216 -11.68 1.09 -16.69
N LEU A 217 -11.74 2.41 -16.56
CA LEU A 217 -12.76 3.07 -15.74
C LEU A 217 -14.02 3.44 -16.54
N ASN A 218 -13.89 3.71 -17.84
CA ASN A 218 -14.94 4.30 -18.70
C ASN A 218 -15.48 5.63 -18.13
N ASP A 219 -14.57 6.44 -17.59
CA ASP A 219 -14.84 7.75 -17.01
C ASP A 219 -14.03 8.81 -17.78
N PRO A 220 -14.69 9.88 -18.29
CA PRO A 220 -13.99 10.91 -19.05
C PRO A 220 -13.17 11.87 -18.17
N ASP A 221 -13.50 11.98 -16.88
CA ASP A 221 -12.95 13.00 -15.98
C ASP A 221 -11.86 12.43 -15.04
N ILE A 222 -11.76 11.10 -14.92
CA ILE A 222 -10.80 10.41 -14.06
C ILE A 222 -10.03 9.33 -14.82
N ARG A 223 -8.71 9.39 -14.71
CA ARG A 223 -7.79 8.34 -15.17
C ARG A 223 -7.00 7.81 -14.00
N VAL A 224 -6.80 6.50 -13.97
CA VAL A 224 -5.98 5.83 -12.95
C VAL A 224 -4.99 4.91 -13.63
N TYR A 225 -3.75 4.96 -13.20
CA TYR A 225 -2.65 4.14 -13.70
C TYR A 225 -2.05 3.32 -12.58
N PHE A 226 -1.65 2.10 -12.91
CA PHE A 226 -0.87 1.29 -11.99
C PHE A 226 0.61 1.47 -12.28
N VAL A 227 1.42 1.76 -11.26
CA VAL A 227 2.85 2.07 -11.39
C VAL A 227 3.71 1.15 -10.53
N PRO A 228 4.96 0.86 -10.92
CA PRO A 228 5.82 -0.03 -10.16
C PRO A 228 6.19 0.57 -8.81
N VAL A 229 6.27 -0.30 -7.80
CA VAL A 229 6.85 -0.03 -6.48
C VAL A 229 7.70 -1.24 -6.08
N ARG A 230 8.69 -1.06 -5.21
CA ARG A 230 9.59 -2.14 -4.76
C ARG A 230 9.01 -2.81 -3.52
N HIS A 231 8.21 -3.85 -3.71
CA HIS A 231 7.52 -4.53 -2.61
C HIS A 231 7.24 -6.00 -2.97
N TRP A 232 6.24 -6.61 -2.33
CA TRP A 232 5.86 -8.01 -2.50
C TRP A 232 4.40 -8.22 -2.10
N SER A 233 3.89 -9.44 -2.24
CA SER A 233 2.50 -9.78 -1.87
C SER A 233 2.44 -11.15 -1.21
N ARG A 234 1.54 -11.31 -0.23
CA ARG A 234 1.25 -12.59 0.44
C ARG A 234 0.09 -12.45 1.42
N ARG A 235 -0.85 -13.40 1.39
CA ARG A 235 -1.87 -13.57 2.45
C ARG A 235 -1.83 -14.92 3.11
N GLY A 236 -1.62 -15.97 2.34
CA GLY A 236 -1.55 -17.35 2.77
C GLY A 236 -0.12 -17.88 2.88
N LEU A 237 -0.01 -19.20 3.04
CA LEU A 237 1.29 -19.86 3.15
C LEU A 237 1.98 -20.06 1.79
N PHE A 238 1.20 -20.17 0.71
CA PHE A 238 1.65 -20.61 -0.61
C PHE A 238 1.35 -19.63 -1.75
N ASP A 239 0.97 -18.39 -1.43
CA ASP A 239 0.57 -17.37 -2.41
C ASP A 239 1.55 -16.21 -2.53
N THR A 240 2.78 -16.37 -2.01
CA THR A 240 3.84 -15.36 -2.13
C THR A 240 4.00 -14.91 -3.57
N ASN A 241 3.85 -13.60 -3.79
CA ASN A 241 4.03 -12.91 -5.07
C ASN A 241 3.11 -13.39 -6.21
N GLN A 242 1.99 -14.06 -5.91
CA GLN A 242 1.04 -14.48 -6.95
C GLN A 242 0.16 -13.32 -7.47
N ARG A 243 0.02 -12.26 -6.67
CA ARG A 243 -0.76 -11.05 -6.99
C ARG A 243 0.17 -9.86 -7.14
N LEU A 244 -0.02 -9.05 -8.18
CA LEU A 244 0.87 -7.92 -8.45
C LEU A 244 0.62 -6.79 -7.45
N TRP A 245 1.69 -6.24 -6.88
CA TRP A 245 1.69 -5.03 -6.04
C TRP A 245 2.04 -3.80 -6.86
N GLY A 246 1.77 -2.58 -6.37
CA GLY A 246 2.06 -1.35 -7.11
C GLY A 246 1.63 -0.09 -6.38
N GLY A 247 1.79 1.04 -7.03
CA GLY A 247 1.23 2.33 -6.64
C GLY A 247 0.19 2.80 -7.66
N PHE A 248 -0.43 3.94 -7.39
CA PHE A 248 -1.43 4.54 -8.27
C PHE A 248 -1.08 5.98 -8.62
N VAL A 249 -1.10 6.32 -9.90
CA VAL A 249 -1.23 7.72 -10.34
C VAL A 249 -2.68 7.97 -10.73
N ILE A 250 -3.31 8.94 -10.09
CA ILE A 250 -4.70 9.35 -10.31
C ILE A 250 -4.68 10.74 -10.94
N GLU A 251 -5.33 10.90 -12.08
CA GLU A 251 -5.34 12.14 -12.85
C GLU A 251 -6.76 12.65 -13.12
N SER A 252 -6.92 13.97 -13.02
CA SER A 252 -8.10 14.70 -13.50
C SER A 252 -7.71 16.10 -13.91
N GLY A 253 -8.02 16.51 -15.15
CA GLY A 253 -7.54 17.76 -15.72
C GLY A 253 -6.03 17.93 -15.57
N THR A 254 -5.62 18.93 -14.79
CA THR A 254 -4.19 19.20 -14.52
C THR A 254 -3.67 18.55 -13.24
N THR A 255 -4.57 18.04 -12.39
CA THR A 255 -4.26 17.50 -11.07
C THR A 255 -3.77 16.06 -11.16
N LYS A 256 -2.64 15.75 -10.50
CA LYS A 256 -2.07 14.40 -10.39
C LYS A 256 -1.75 14.05 -8.95
N ILE A 257 -2.28 12.92 -8.48
CA ILE A 257 -2.01 12.37 -7.16
C ILE A 257 -1.30 11.03 -7.34
N TYR A 258 -0.12 10.87 -6.74
CA TYR A 258 0.61 9.61 -6.72
C TYR A 258 0.53 9.00 -5.32
N HIS A 259 -0.14 7.87 -5.20
CA HIS A 259 -0.09 7.01 -4.01
C HIS A 259 1.00 5.95 -4.19
N GLY A 260 2.06 6.03 -3.39
CA GLY A 260 3.25 5.18 -3.48
C GLY A 260 3.06 3.75 -2.95
N GLY A 261 1.95 3.45 -2.26
CA GLY A 261 1.79 2.19 -1.54
C GLY A 261 2.94 1.97 -0.56
N ASP A 262 3.27 0.70 -0.33
CA ASP A 262 4.51 0.32 0.34
C ASP A 262 5.59 0.03 -0.67
N SER A 263 6.79 0.53 -0.40
CA SER A 263 7.90 0.39 -1.31
C SER A 263 9.23 0.56 -0.60
N GLY A 264 10.24 -0.22 -0.96
CA GLY A 264 11.63 0.15 -0.77
C GLY A 264 12.05 1.22 -1.78
N TYR A 265 13.23 1.81 -1.61
CA TYR A 265 13.78 2.75 -2.59
C TYR A 265 14.30 2.03 -3.86
N GLY A 266 14.19 2.67 -5.03
CA GLY A 266 14.72 2.17 -6.30
C GLY A 266 14.46 3.10 -7.49
N ARG A 267 14.94 2.72 -8.68
CA ARG A 267 14.84 3.53 -9.92
C ARG A 267 13.41 3.80 -10.39
N HIS A 268 12.47 2.96 -9.95
CA HIS A 268 11.06 3.03 -10.33
C HIS A 268 10.43 4.40 -10.01
N TYR A 269 10.91 5.11 -8.97
CA TYR A 269 10.46 6.46 -8.64
C TYR A 269 10.80 7.47 -9.73
N ARG A 270 12.05 7.47 -10.21
CA ARG A 270 12.49 8.32 -11.33
C ARG A 270 11.77 7.97 -12.62
N GLU A 271 11.68 6.67 -12.92
CA GLU A 271 10.96 6.20 -14.10
C GLU A 271 9.48 6.60 -14.08
N THR A 272 8.85 6.61 -12.91
CA THR A 272 7.47 7.09 -12.73
C THR A 272 7.37 8.59 -12.94
N GLY A 273 8.29 9.39 -12.40
CA GLY A 273 8.35 10.84 -12.63
C GLY A 273 8.59 11.22 -14.11
N GLU A 274 9.34 10.41 -14.84
CA GLU A 274 9.56 10.58 -16.29
C GLU A 274 8.27 10.32 -17.11
N VAL A 275 7.47 9.33 -16.71
CA VAL A 275 6.20 9.00 -17.39
C VAL A 275 5.09 9.98 -16.98
N PHE A 276 5.06 10.39 -15.72
CA PHE A 276 4.02 11.25 -15.13
C PHE A 276 4.63 12.53 -14.56
N PRO A 277 5.00 13.50 -15.41
CA PRO A 277 5.57 14.75 -14.95
C PRO A 277 4.52 15.61 -14.23
N ASN A 278 4.99 16.48 -13.33
CA ASN A 278 4.18 17.43 -12.57
C ASN A 278 3.16 16.78 -11.62
N ILE A 279 3.58 15.78 -10.85
CA ILE A 279 2.76 15.23 -9.75
C ILE A 279 2.54 16.31 -8.69
N ASP A 280 1.28 16.58 -8.35
CA ASP A 280 0.94 17.61 -7.35
C ASP A 280 1.14 17.07 -5.93
N TYR A 281 0.63 15.88 -5.66
CA TYR A 281 0.68 15.25 -4.34
C TYR A 281 1.29 13.86 -4.43
N PHE A 282 2.39 13.64 -3.72
CA PHE A 282 3.00 12.34 -3.55
C PHE A 282 2.73 11.82 -2.13
N LEU A 283 1.84 10.84 -2.02
CA LEU A 283 1.48 10.15 -0.78
C LEU A 283 2.46 8.98 -0.60
N VAL A 284 3.34 9.04 0.41
CA VAL A 284 4.48 8.13 0.53
C VAL A 284 4.66 7.58 1.93
N ALA A 285 4.90 6.26 2.03
CA ALA A 285 5.20 5.60 3.29
C ALA A 285 6.53 6.10 3.87
N VAL A 286 6.54 6.41 5.16
CA VAL A 286 7.76 6.84 5.87
C VAL A 286 8.08 6.00 7.11
N GLY A 287 7.18 5.07 7.48
CA GLY A 287 7.35 4.12 8.59
C GLY A 287 7.57 2.70 8.09
N ALA A 288 7.57 1.76 9.05
CA ALA A 288 7.82 0.34 8.83
C ALA A 288 9.25 0.01 8.33
N TYR A 289 10.26 0.78 8.77
CA TYR A 289 11.60 0.72 8.17
C TYR A 289 12.69 0.07 9.02
N GLU A 290 12.48 -0.21 10.32
CA GLU A 290 13.47 -0.92 11.14
C GLU A 290 13.09 -2.38 11.40
N PRO A 291 14.08 -3.30 11.45
CA PRO A 291 15.51 -3.04 11.27
C PRO A 291 15.87 -2.90 9.78
N ARG A 292 16.71 -1.92 9.41
CA ARG A 292 17.03 -1.64 7.99
C ARG A 292 17.46 -2.86 7.17
N TRP A 293 18.30 -3.74 7.72
CA TRP A 293 18.76 -4.95 7.01
C TRP A 293 17.62 -5.89 6.60
N PHE A 294 16.46 -5.82 7.27
CA PHE A 294 15.27 -6.64 6.98
C PHE A 294 14.24 -5.86 6.15
N MET A 295 14.01 -4.59 6.49
CA MET A 295 12.93 -3.78 5.93
C MET A 295 13.32 -2.97 4.69
N GLU A 296 14.57 -2.53 4.54
CA GLU A 296 15.05 -1.73 3.38
C GLU A 296 14.63 -2.28 2.01
N PRO A 297 14.61 -3.62 1.78
CA PRO A 297 14.20 -4.14 0.49
C PRO A 297 12.77 -3.84 0.08
N VAL A 298 11.89 -3.49 1.04
CA VAL A 298 10.44 -3.42 0.86
C VAL A 298 9.80 -2.18 1.48
N HIS A 299 10.51 -1.42 2.33
CA HIS A 299 10.06 -0.17 2.94
C HIS A 299 11.13 0.93 2.89
N THR A 300 10.70 2.11 2.47
CA THR A 300 11.44 3.37 2.54
C THR A 300 11.53 3.83 3.98
N ASP A 301 12.70 4.32 4.37
CA ASP A 301 12.82 5.18 5.55
C ASP A 301 12.49 6.65 5.18
N PRO A 302 12.48 7.58 6.16
CA PRO A 302 12.26 9.00 5.88
C PRO A 302 13.23 9.63 4.88
N SER A 303 14.49 9.17 4.83
CA SER A 303 15.49 9.68 3.89
C SER A 303 15.22 9.19 2.47
N ASP A 304 14.89 7.91 2.33
CA ASP A 304 14.46 7.31 1.07
C ASP A 304 13.21 8.03 0.53
N ALA A 305 12.25 8.37 1.39
CA ALA A 305 11.02 9.07 0.98
C ALA A 305 11.31 10.48 0.45
N LEU A 306 12.25 11.23 1.06
CA LEU A 306 12.69 12.54 0.55
C LEU A 306 13.47 12.41 -0.76
N GLN A 307 14.26 11.35 -0.92
CA GLN A 307 14.93 11.09 -2.19
C GLN A 307 13.92 10.71 -3.28
N ALA A 308 12.95 9.84 -2.98
CA ALA A 308 11.87 9.47 -3.89
C ALA A 308 11.08 10.70 -4.34
N PHE A 309 10.77 11.61 -3.42
CA PHE A 309 10.10 12.88 -3.72
C PHE A 309 10.86 13.72 -4.76
N ARG A 310 12.19 13.78 -4.67
CA ARG A 310 13.05 14.45 -5.66
C ARG A 310 13.04 13.74 -7.00
N ASP A 311 13.20 12.43 -6.99
CA ASP A 311 13.29 11.61 -8.21
C ASP A 311 11.97 11.61 -9.00
N ILE A 312 10.82 11.66 -8.31
CA ILE A 312 9.50 11.81 -8.93
C ILE A 312 9.28 13.23 -9.46
N GLY A 313 9.90 14.24 -8.85
CA GLY A 313 9.67 15.64 -9.19
C GLY A 313 8.28 16.14 -8.76
N ALA A 314 7.74 15.62 -7.65
CA ALA A 314 6.44 16.04 -7.13
C ALA A 314 6.50 17.44 -6.49
N LYS A 315 5.34 18.13 -6.44
CA LYS A 315 5.23 19.46 -5.83
C LYS A 315 5.15 19.39 -4.31
N MET A 316 4.34 18.47 -3.80
CA MET A 316 4.12 18.25 -2.37
C MET A 316 4.29 16.77 -1.99
N LEU A 317 4.97 16.52 -0.88
CA LEU A 317 5.01 15.21 -0.21
C LEU A 317 3.99 15.18 0.92
N VAL A 318 3.20 14.12 1.00
CA VAL A 318 2.29 13.82 2.12
C VAL A 318 2.75 12.49 2.74
N PRO A 319 3.31 12.49 3.97
CA PRO A 319 3.77 11.25 4.57
C PRO A 319 2.60 10.40 5.07
N MET A 320 2.73 9.08 4.96
CA MET A 320 1.76 8.08 5.41
C MET A 320 2.46 6.85 6.02
N HIS A 321 1.70 5.83 6.42
CA HIS A 321 2.23 4.56 6.97
C HIS A 321 3.06 4.72 8.26
N TYR A 322 2.66 5.65 9.13
CA TYR A 322 3.28 5.85 10.45
C TYR A 322 2.21 6.10 11.52
N GLY A 323 2.58 5.88 12.79
CA GLY A 323 1.76 6.22 13.95
C GLY A 323 0.42 5.48 14.09
N THR A 324 0.09 4.53 13.20
CA THR A 324 -1.22 3.84 13.20
C THR A 324 -1.12 2.41 13.69
N PHE A 325 -0.23 1.60 13.11
CA PHE A 325 0.01 0.22 13.49
C PHE A 325 1.44 0.00 13.97
N ASP A 326 1.63 -1.05 14.77
CA ASP A 326 2.95 -1.57 15.14
C ASP A 326 3.40 -2.63 14.13
N LEU A 327 4.30 -2.27 13.21
CA LEU A 327 4.73 -3.14 12.09
C LEU A 327 6.24 -3.41 12.05
N SER A 328 7.04 -2.74 12.88
CA SER A 328 8.50 -2.63 12.72
C SER A 328 9.16 -2.24 14.04
N ASP A 329 10.49 -2.15 14.08
CA ASP A 329 11.22 -1.92 15.33
C ASP A 329 11.25 -0.46 15.80
N GLU A 330 11.03 0.53 14.92
CA GLU A 330 11.12 1.94 15.30
C GLU A 330 9.95 2.42 16.19
N PRO A 331 10.16 3.50 16.97
CA PRO A 331 9.08 4.16 17.71
C PRO A 331 8.01 4.77 16.78
N PRO A 332 6.71 4.76 17.15
CA PRO A 332 5.63 5.22 16.26
C PRO A 332 5.74 6.67 15.76
N GLY A 333 6.35 7.55 16.54
CA GLY A 333 6.59 8.96 16.19
C GLY A 333 7.95 9.23 15.55
N ALA A 334 8.86 8.26 15.54
CA ALA A 334 10.18 8.42 14.91
C ALA A 334 10.11 8.74 13.41
N PRO A 335 9.29 8.04 12.58
CA PRO A 335 9.17 8.31 11.15
C PRO A 335 8.93 9.79 10.81
N LEU A 336 7.91 10.39 11.42
CA LEU A 336 7.55 11.78 11.16
C LEU A 336 8.60 12.75 11.68
N ARG A 337 9.14 12.49 12.88
CA ARG A 337 10.17 13.33 13.49
C ARG A 337 11.44 13.38 12.63
N GLU A 338 11.89 12.22 12.16
CA GLU A 338 13.09 12.09 11.31
C GLU A 338 12.87 12.74 9.94
N LEU A 339 11.71 12.51 9.32
CA LEU A 339 11.33 13.14 8.05
C LEU A 339 11.40 14.66 8.15
N LEU A 340 10.78 15.24 9.20
CA LEU A 340 10.72 16.68 9.38
C LEU A 340 12.10 17.29 9.67
N GLN A 341 12.92 16.62 10.50
CA GLN A 341 14.30 17.07 10.74
C GLN A 341 15.14 17.08 9.46
N GLN A 342 15.02 16.03 8.63
CA GLN A 342 15.76 15.97 7.38
C GLN A 342 15.23 16.95 6.35
N ALA A 343 13.91 17.11 6.23
CA ALA A 343 13.29 18.09 5.35
C ALA A 343 13.68 19.54 5.70
N GLU A 344 13.85 19.86 6.99
CA GLU A 344 14.38 21.17 7.39
C GLU A 344 15.84 21.37 6.95
N ARG A 345 16.70 20.36 7.16
CA ARG A 345 18.11 20.41 6.72
C ARG A 345 18.22 20.57 5.20
N ASP A 346 17.33 19.92 4.48
CA ASP A 346 17.31 19.89 3.03
C ASP A 346 16.54 21.07 2.39
N LEU A 347 16.01 21.99 3.19
CA LEU A 347 15.18 23.12 2.75
C LEU A 347 13.95 22.70 1.94
N LEU A 348 13.31 21.60 2.35
CA LEU A 348 12.10 21.04 1.75
C LEU A 348 10.88 21.12 2.66
N ARG A 349 11.01 21.70 3.86
CA ARG A 349 9.94 21.69 4.88
C ARG A 349 8.62 22.27 4.38
N ASP A 350 8.65 23.31 3.54
CA ASP A 350 7.50 23.95 2.91
C ASP A 350 6.76 23.03 1.92
N LYS A 351 7.45 22.01 1.40
CA LYS A 351 6.90 21.00 0.50
C LYS A 351 6.36 19.76 1.20
N ILE A 352 6.50 19.66 2.52
CA ILE A 352 5.98 18.53 3.30
C ILE A 352 4.64 18.92 3.93
N ARG A 353 3.57 18.26 3.50
CA ARG A 353 2.23 18.40 4.07
C ARG A 353 1.95 17.26 5.04
N VAL A 354 2.19 17.52 6.31
CA VAL A 354 1.79 16.62 7.41
C VAL A 354 0.31 16.82 7.68
N LEU A 355 -0.46 15.74 7.65
CA LEU A 355 -1.89 15.76 7.94
C LEU A 355 -2.16 15.14 9.30
N LYS A 356 -3.17 15.65 10.00
CA LYS A 356 -3.89 14.90 11.02
C LYS A 356 -4.80 13.88 10.33
N ILE A 357 -5.17 12.81 11.02
CA ILE A 357 -6.19 11.88 10.50
C ILE A 357 -7.50 12.66 10.39
N PHE A 358 -8.14 12.53 9.24
CA PHE A 358 -9.31 13.32 8.82
C PHE A 358 -9.07 14.82 8.58
N GLU A 359 -7.82 15.25 8.42
CA GLU A 359 -7.52 16.58 7.89
C GLU A 359 -7.60 16.58 6.35
N PRO A 360 -8.44 17.43 5.74
CA PRO A 360 -8.51 17.53 4.29
C PRO A 360 -7.40 18.43 3.73
N ILE A 361 -6.87 18.04 2.57
CA ILE A 361 -6.26 18.95 1.60
C ILE A 361 -7.33 19.26 0.57
N GLU A 362 -7.76 20.52 0.47
CA GLU A 362 -8.70 20.94 -0.58
C GLU A 362 -7.97 21.14 -1.91
N ILE A 363 -8.58 20.66 -3.00
CA ILE A 363 -8.07 20.80 -4.37
C ILE A 363 -8.98 21.78 -5.11
N ASP A 364 -8.38 22.79 -5.76
CA ASP A 364 -9.12 23.78 -6.53
C ASP A 364 -9.83 23.12 -7.72
N ARG A 365 -11.13 23.41 -7.86
CA ARG A 365 -11.94 22.93 -8.97
C ARG A 365 -11.43 23.41 -10.33
N SER A 366 -10.71 24.53 -10.41
CA SER A 366 -10.12 24.99 -11.68
C SER A 366 -8.97 24.10 -12.16
N ALA A 367 -8.37 23.31 -11.26
CA ALA A 367 -7.28 22.38 -11.58
C ALA A 367 -7.79 20.99 -12.03
N VAL A 368 -9.10 20.77 -11.96
CA VAL A 368 -9.80 19.50 -12.17
C VAL A 368 -10.74 19.62 -13.39
N LYS A 369 -10.98 18.49 -14.08
CA LYS A 369 -11.66 18.32 -15.38
C LYS A 369 -10.74 18.44 -16.58
#